data_AF-A0A967JLW6-F1
#
_entry.id   AF-A0A967JLW6-F1
#
_cell.length_a   1.000
_cell.length_b   1.000
_cell.length_c   1.000
_cell.angle_alpha   90.00
_cell.angle_beta   90.00
_cell.angle_gamma   90.00
#
_symmetry.space_group_name_H-M   'P 1'
#
loop_
_entity.id
_entity.type
_entity.pdbx_description
1 polymer ?
#
loop_
_entity_poly.entity_id
_entity_poly.type
_entity_poly.pdbx_seq_one_letter_code
_entity_poly.pdbx_strand_id
1 'polypeptide(L)'
;MVDRIIRWSLSNRLLVLAAATLLLFWGGWRALQSPVDVFPDLTAPSVTVVAEAHGMPPEDVEKLVTFPIETAMNGAGGVRRVRSSTGIGISVVTIEFDWGTDIYRARQLVSERLQTAAATLPEDLPPPVMAPVTSIMGEILFIALVSDRHDEMTLKTVADWNVRRRLLAVGGVAEVIPIGGETRQYQVVATPERLAAYGVTLGELREAVASASRNSSAGFVTENRQEFLIQGLGRARTVADIGQALITERDGMPVLV
;
A
#
# COMPACT_ATOMS: atom_id res chain seq x y z
N MET A 1 -43.74 41.54 20.06
CA MET A 1 -43.64 40.42 19.08
C MET A 1 -43.62 39.07 19.79
N VAL A 2 -42.76 38.89 20.80
CA VAL A 2 -42.72 37.67 21.64
C VAL A 2 -44.07 37.35 22.30
N ASP A 3 -44.76 38.35 22.86
CA ASP A 3 -46.10 38.15 23.46
C ASP A 3 -47.14 37.56 22.50
N ARG A 4 -47.02 37.88 21.20
CA ARG A 4 -47.92 37.37 20.16
C ARG A 4 -47.66 35.88 19.89
N ILE A 5 -46.38 35.47 19.91
CA ILE A 5 -45.97 34.07 19.75
C ILE A 5 -46.43 33.26 20.97
N ILE A 6 -46.19 33.75 22.19
CA ILE A 6 -46.62 33.07 23.41
C ILE A 6 -48.13 32.90 23.43
N ARG A 7 -48.89 33.96 23.13
CA ARG A 7 -50.36 33.91 23.11
C ARG A 7 -50.88 32.93 22.05
N TRP A 8 -50.24 32.88 20.87
CA TRP A 8 -50.58 31.91 19.82
C TRP A 8 -50.24 30.46 20.21
N SER A 9 -49.12 30.23 20.88
CA SER A 9 -48.73 28.90 21.39
C SER A 9 -49.71 28.40 22.47
N LEU A 10 -50.15 29.29 23.37
CA LEU A 10 -51.12 28.97 24.41
C LEU A 10 -52.52 28.70 23.83
N SER A 11 -52.96 29.48 22.82
CA SER A 11 -54.24 29.24 22.15
C SER A 11 -54.25 27.95 21.32
N ASN A 12 -53.09 27.53 20.79
CA ASN A 12 -52.93 26.34 19.96
C ASN A 12 -52.21 25.19 20.70
N ARG A 13 -52.50 25.00 21.99
CA ARG A 13 -51.81 24.03 22.86
C ARG A 13 -51.70 22.60 22.31
N LEU A 14 -52.73 22.11 21.61
CA LEU A 14 -52.72 20.76 21.01
C LEU A 14 -51.72 20.65 19.87
N LEU A 15 -51.66 21.69 19.01
CA LEU A 15 -50.71 21.74 17.90
C LEU A 15 -49.28 21.81 18.44
N VAL A 16 -49.04 22.63 19.46
CA VAL A 16 -47.73 22.74 20.12
C VAL A 16 -47.31 21.41 20.75
N LEU A 17 -48.21 20.72 21.46
CA LEU A 17 -47.92 19.40 22.05
C LEU A 17 -47.67 18.33 20.99
N ALA A 18 -48.44 18.32 19.90
CA ALA A 18 -48.23 17.40 18.78
C ALA A 18 -46.87 17.66 18.10
N ALA A 19 -46.52 18.92 17.85
CA ALA A 19 -45.23 19.30 17.28
C ALA A 19 -44.05 18.95 18.22
N ALA A 20 -44.19 19.20 19.52
CA ALA A 20 -43.18 18.83 20.51
C ALA A 20 -42.98 17.32 20.59
N THR A 21 -44.08 16.55 20.57
CA THR A 21 -44.04 15.08 20.56
C THR A 21 -43.36 14.55 19.29
N LEU A 22 -43.71 15.11 18.13
CA LEU A 22 -43.08 14.75 16.85
C LEU A 22 -41.58 15.08 16.86
N LEU A 23 -41.19 16.25 17.38
CA LEU A 23 -39.78 16.63 17.53
C LEU A 23 -39.03 15.71 18.50
N LEU A 24 -39.66 15.27 19.59
CA LEU A 24 -39.07 14.32 20.54
C LEU A 24 -38.83 12.95 19.88
N PHE A 25 -39.82 12.42 19.15
CA PHE A 25 -39.65 11.16 18.43
C PHE A 25 -38.61 11.27 17.32
N TRP A 26 -38.65 12.35 16.54
CA TRP A 26 -37.69 12.56 15.46
C TRP A 26 -36.26 12.79 15.97
N GLY A 27 -36.11 13.61 17.02
CA GLY A 27 -34.83 13.87 17.67
C GLY A 27 -34.27 12.61 18.34
N GLY A 28 -35.12 11.84 19.02
CA GLY A 28 -34.74 10.55 19.59
C GLY A 28 -34.30 9.54 18.53
N TRP A 29 -35.04 9.44 17.42
CA TRP A 29 -34.67 8.58 16.31
C TRP A 29 -33.34 8.99 15.66
N ARG A 30 -33.10 10.30 15.48
CA ARG A 30 -31.83 10.83 14.97
C ARG A 30 -30.67 10.60 15.93
N ALA A 31 -30.88 10.80 17.23
CA ALA A 31 -29.85 10.56 18.24
C ALA A 31 -29.40 9.09 18.27
N LEU A 32 -30.34 8.15 18.11
CA LEU A 32 -30.04 6.71 18.04
C LEU A 32 -29.27 6.30 16.77
N GLN A 33 -29.32 7.11 15.71
CA GLN A 33 -28.61 6.86 14.45
C GLN A 33 -27.31 7.65 14.31
N SER A 34 -27.02 8.56 15.24
CA SER A 34 -25.82 9.38 15.15
C SER A 34 -24.58 8.52 15.36
N PRO A 35 -23.53 8.63 14.51
CA PRO A 35 -22.26 7.98 14.78
C PRO A 35 -21.70 8.49 16.11
N VAL A 36 -21.16 7.57 16.90
CA VAL A 36 -20.54 7.86 18.19
C VAL A 36 -19.06 7.53 18.06
N ASP A 37 -18.22 8.47 18.47
CA ASP A 37 -16.77 8.29 18.54
C ASP A 37 -16.28 8.76 19.92
N VAL A 38 -15.15 8.23 20.36
CA VAL A 38 -14.51 8.59 21.64
C VAL A 38 -13.90 9.99 21.55
N PHE A 39 -13.34 10.34 20.39
CA PHE A 39 -12.68 11.62 20.15
C PHE A 39 -13.19 12.27 18.85
N PRO A 40 -13.22 13.62 18.78
CA PRO A 40 -13.36 14.30 17.51
C PRO A 40 -12.13 14.03 16.63
N ASP A 41 -12.27 14.13 15.32
CA ASP A 41 -11.11 14.05 14.42
C ASP A 41 -10.19 15.26 14.63
N LEU A 42 -8.97 14.99 15.10
CA LEU A 42 -7.91 15.97 15.36
C LEU A 42 -6.81 15.91 14.29
N THR A 43 -7.05 15.20 13.19
CA THR A 43 -6.06 14.98 12.14
C THR A 43 -6.07 16.15 11.17
N ALA A 44 -4.94 16.84 11.03
CA ALA A 44 -4.76 17.76 9.92
C ALA A 44 -4.76 16.96 8.60
N PRO A 45 -5.36 17.47 7.50
CA PRO A 45 -5.33 16.76 6.23
C PRO A 45 -3.89 16.55 5.76
N SER A 46 -3.44 15.30 5.70
CA SER A 46 -2.07 14.96 5.33
C SER A 46 -2.02 13.85 4.31
N VAL A 47 -1.07 13.95 3.38
CA VAL A 47 -0.78 12.93 2.38
C VAL A 47 0.64 12.43 2.61
N THR A 48 0.78 11.13 2.81
CA THR A 48 2.09 10.50 2.96
C THR A 48 2.50 9.84 1.65
N VAL A 49 3.73 10.11 1.21
CA VAL A 49 4.39 9.48 0.07
C VAL A 49 5.52 8.62 0.61
N VAL A 50 5.59 7.38 0.15
CA VAL A 50 6.65 6.43 0.48
C VAL A 50 7.42 6.10 -0.78
N ALA A 51 8.74 6.24 -0.73
CA ALA A 51 9.64 5.84 -1.79
C ALA A 51 10.62 4.78 -1.28
N GLU A 52 10.69 3.66 -1.98
CA GLU A 52 11.65 2.60 -1.70
C GLU A 52 12.90 2.82 -2.53
N ALA A 53 14.06 2.76 -1.88
CA ALA A 53 15.36 3.03 -2.49
C ALA A 53 16.33 1.83 -2.36
N HIS A 54 15.78 0.62 -2.21
CA HIS A 54 16.54 -0.61 -1.98
C HIS A 54 17.56 -0.48 -0.84
N GLY A 55 18.66 -1.22 -0.77
CA GLY A 55 19.63 -1.11 0.35
C GLY A 55 20.47 0.18 0.42
N MET A 56 20.02 1.29 -0.19
CA MET A 56 20.80 2.54 -0.30
C MET A 56 21.03 3.22 1.07
N PRO A 57 22.22 3.81 1.31
CA PRO A 57 22.50 4.57 2.54
C PRO A 57 21.56 5.78 2.70
N PRO A 58 21.18 6.16 3.94
CA PRO A 58 20.26 7.27 4.17
C PRO A 58 20.67 8.59 3.51
N GLU A 59 21.96 8.89 3.44
CA GLU A 59 22.48 10.13 2.85
C GLU A 59 22.25 10.21 1.33
N ASP A 60 22.33 9.06 0.65
CA ASP A 60 22.07 8.96 -0.78
C ASP A 60 20.57 8.97 -1.05
N VAL A 61 19.77 8.28 -0.23
CA VAL A 61 18.30 8.32 -0.30
C VAL A 61 17.78 9.74 -0.06
N GLU A 62 18.40 10.49 0.85
CA GLU A 62 18.05 11.89 1.09
C GLU A 62 18.27 12.73 -0.17
N LYS A 63 19.47 12.68 -0.74
CA LYS A 63 19.85 13.53 -1.88
C LYS A 63 19.16 13.15 -3.18
N LEU A 64 19.04 11.85 -3.45
CA LEU A 64 18.57 11.34 -4.75
C LEU A 64 17.06 11.14 -4.81
N VAL A 65 16.40 10.94 -3.66
CA VAL A 65 14.97 10.59 -3.61
C VAL A 65 14.17 11.59 -2.78
N THR A 66 14.55 11.78 -1.52
CA THR A 66 13.77 12.57 -0.57
C THR A 66 13.72 14.04 -0.96
N PHE A 67 14.88 14.63 -1.25
CA PHE A 67 15.02 16.05 -1.55
C PHE A 67 14.28 16.46 -2.84
N PRO A 68 14.35 15.71 -3.96
CA PRO A 68 13.51 15.98 -5.13
C PRO A 68 12.01 15.92 -4.84
N ILE A 69 11.54 14.93 -4.10
CA ILE A 69 10.12 14.80 -3.73
C ILE A 69 9.69 15.97 -2.85
N GLU A 70 10.46 16.29 -1.81
CA GLU A 70 10.17 17.40 -0.90
C GLU A 70 10.13 18.75 -1.64
N THR A 71 11.11 19.01 -2.51
CA THR A 71 11.17 20.25 -3.30
C THR A 71 9.97 20.38 -4.23
N ALA A 72 9.54 19.29 -4.86
CA ALA A 72 8.35 19.29 -5.71
C ALA A 72 7.05 19.57 -4.93
N MET A 73 6.97 19.15 -3.67
CA MET A 73 5.80 19.34 -2.80
C MET A 73 5.76 20.70 -2.11
N ASN A 74 6.91 21.28 -1.75
CA ASN A 74 6.98 22.60 -1.11
C ASN A 74 6.34 23.73 -1.95
N GLY A 75 6.30 23.58 -3.28
CA GLY A 75 5.66 24.53 -4.19
C GLY A 75 4.17 24.27 -4.47
N ALA A 76 3.54 23.30 -3.81
CA ALA A 76 2.15 22.94 -4.04
C ALA A 76 1.19 23.84 -3.21
N GLY A 77 0.09 24.26 -3.82
CA GLY A 77 -0.87 25.16 -3.17
C GLY A 77 -1.59 24.50 -1.98
N GLY A 78 -1.75 25.25 -0.89
CA GLY A 78 -2.41 24.77 0.34
C GLY A 78 -1.55 23.84 1.20
N VAL A 79 -0.29 23.62 0.82
CA VAL A 79 0.68 22.93 1.68
C VAL A 79 1.09 23.87 2.79
N ARG A 80 0.87 23.43 4.02
CA ARG A 80 1.26 24.14 5.24
C ARG A 80 2.67 23.76 5.67
N ARG A 81 3.01 22.48 5.53
CA ARG A 81 4.30 21.92 5.94
C ARG A 81 4.60 20.61 5.22
N VAL A 82 5.85 20.42 4.82
CA VAL A 82 6.38 19.12 4.42
C VAL A 82 7.33 18.62 5.50
N ARG A 83 7.21 17.34 5.85
CA ARG A 83 8.12 16.64 6.76
C ARG A 83 8.62 15.38 6.08
N SER A 84 9.91 15.14 6.11
CA SER A 84 10.53 13.95 5.55
C SER A 84 11.26 13.18 6.65
N SER A 85 11.26 11.85 6.52
CA SER A 85 12.05 10.95 7.33
C SER A 85 12.71 9.94 6.41
N THR A 86 14.04 9.90 6.45
CA THR A 86 14.85 9.04 5.59
C THR A 86 15.54 8.00 6.45
N GLY A 87 15.37 6.74 6.07
CA GLY A 87 16.05 5.60 6.67
C GLY A 87 16.89 4.86 5.62
N ILE A 88 17.45 3.73 6.03
CA ILE A 88 18.16 2.84 5.10
C ILE A 88 17.14 2.33 4.10
N GLY A 89 17.31 2.71 2.84
CA GLY A 89 16.49 2.21 1.76
C GLY A 89 15.05 2.68 1.66
N ILE A 90 14.67 3.66 2.46
CA ILE A 90 13.29 4.14 2.50
C ILE A 90 13.26 5.63 2.77
N SER A 91 12.35 6.31 2.07
CA SER A 91 12.01 7.70 2.31
C SER A 91 10.51 7.81 2.55
N VAL A 92 10.14 8.49 3.65
CA VAL A 92 8.75 8.77 4.00
C VAL A 92 8.57 10.28 4.05
N VAL A 93 7.79 10.82 3.12
CA VAL A 93 7.49 12.26 3.01
C VAL A 93 6.02 12.49 3.35
N THR A 94 5.76 13.23 4.43
CA THR A 94 4.43 13.62 4.90
C THR A 94 4.17 15.08 4.52
N ILE A 95 3.16 15.30 3.68
CA ILE A 95 2.72 16.62 3.23
C ILE A 95 1.45 16.99 4.02
N GLU A 96 1.55 17.99 4.88
CA GLU A 96 0.43 18.52 5.66
C GLU A 96 -0.18 19.74 4.96
N PHE A 97 -1.50 19.74 4.83
CA PHE A 97 -2.29 20.81 4.23
C PHE A 97 -2.96 21.70 5.28
N ASP A 98 -3.47 22.85 4.84
CA ASP A 98 -4.30 23.73 5.67
C ASP A 98 -5.59 23.03 6.13
N TRP A 99 -6.07 23.41 7.32
CA TRP A 99 -7.32 22.89 7.89
C TRP A 99 -8.51 23.14 6.97
N GLY A 100 -9.42 22.16 6.89
CA GLY A 100 -10.60 22.22 6.02
C GLY A 100 -10.31 21.91 4.54
N THR A 101 -9.06 21.62 4.18
CA THR A 101 -8.73 21.11 2.85
C THR A 101 -9.34 19.72 2.65
N ASP A 102 -10.04 19.53 1.54
CA ASP A 102 -10.52 18.21 1.13
C ASP A 102 -9.33 17.27 0.84
N ILE A 103 -9.29 16.14 1.55
CA ILE A 103 -8.19 15.18 1.46
C ILE A 103 -8.02 14.58 0.06
N TYR A 104 -9.10 14.37 -0.68
CA TYR A 104 -9.02 13.81 -2.03
C TYR A 104 -8.47 14.84 -3.02
N ARG A 105 -8.84 16.12 -2.86
CA ARG A 105 -8.23 17.21 -3.63
C ARG A 105 -6.74 17.36 -3.32
N ALA A 106 -6.36 17.26 -2.04
CA ALA A 106 -4.96 17.27 -1.63
C ALA A 106 -4.18 16.11 -2.27
N ARG A 107 -4.73 14.88 -2.25
CA ARG A 107 -4.14 13.71 -2.90
C ARG A 107 -4.00 13.87 -4.40
N GLN A 108 -4.99 14.44 -5.07
CA GLN A 108 -4.90 14.70 -6.50
C GLN A 108 -3.73 15.65 -6.80
N LEU A 109 -3.60 16.75 -6.05
CA LEU A 109 -2.50 17.68 -6.21
C LEU A 109 -1.14 17.02 -5.96
N VAL A 110 -1.02 16.22 -4.89
CA VAL A 110 0.19 15.43 -4.62
C VAL A 110 0.48 14.47 -5.77
N SER A 111 -0.52 13.79 -6.31
CA SER A 111 -0.35 12.87 -7.45
C SER A 111 0.22 13.59 -8.68
N GLU A 112 -0.30 14.77 -9.01
CA GLU A 112 0.17 15.57 -10.16
C GLU A 112 1.63 16.03 -9.96
N ARG A 113 1.98 16.43 -8.73
CA ARG A 113 3.35 16.85 -8.40
C ARG A 113 4.31 15.66 -8.33
N LEU A 114 3.86 14.53 -7.82
CA LEU A 114 4.65 13.32 -7.68
C LEU A 114 5.01 12.73 -9.04
N GLN A 115 4.10 12.79 -10.02
CA GLN A 115 4.41 12.38 -11.40
C GLN A 115 5.55 13.22 -12.01
N THR A 116 5.54 14.53 -11.78
CA THR A 116 6.63 15.42 -12.24
C THR A 116 7.94 15.12 -11.51
N ALA A 117 7.89 14.88 -10.19
CA ALA A 117 9.07 14.55 -9.38
C ALA A 117 9.67 13.19 -9.76
N ALA A 118 8.83 12.20 -10.07
CA ALA A 118 9.25 10.85 -10.44
C ALA A 118 10.18 10.83 -11.66
N ALA A 119 10.06 11.80 -12.58
CA ALA A 119 10.97 11.93 -13.72
C ALA A 119 12.41 12.33 -13.35
N THR A 120 12.64 12.79 -12.12
CA THR A 120 13.98 13.16 -11.61
C THR A 120 14.59 12.08 -10.72
N LEU A 121 13.84 11.03 -10.41
CA LEU A 121 14.32 9.92 -9.59
C LEU A 121 15.17 8.96 -10.43
N PRO A 122 16.11 8.24 -9.81
CA PRO A 122 16.86 7.18 -10.49
C PRO A 122 15.94 6.12 -11.14
N GLU A 123 16.22 5.75 -12.38
CA GLU A 123 15.38 4.82 -13.17
C GLU A 123 15.33 3.39 -12.62
N ASP A 124 16.30 3.02 -11.77
CA ASP A 124 16.39 1.71 -11.14
C ASP A 124 15.50 1.56 -9.89
N LEU A 125 14.88 2.66 -9.43
CA LEU A 125 14.02 2.66 -8.27
C LEU A 125 12.55 2.45 -8.63
N PRO A 126 11.78 1.73 -7.78
CA PRO A 126 10.34 1.68 -7.91
C PRO A 126 9.73 3.09 -7.83
N PRO A 127 8.64 3.37 -8.56
CA PRO A 127 7.97 4.65 -8.45
C PRO A 127 7.46 4.87 -7.01
N PRO A 128 7.57 6.07 -6.45
CA PRO A 128 7.02 6.38 -5.14
C PRO A 128 5.50 6.16 -5.12
N VAL A 129 4.99 5.73 -3.97
CA VAL A 129 3.57 5.43 -3.76
C VAL A 129 2.98 6.34 -2.71
N MET A 130 1.74 6.78 -2.91
CA MET A 130 0.99 7.47 -1.87
C MET A 130 0.38 6.44 -0.91
N ALA A 131 0.67 6.58 0.38
CA ALA A 131 0.07 5.76 1.43
C ALA A 131 -1.47 5.95 1.46
N PRO A 132 -2.22 4.99 2.03
CA PRO A 132 -3.66 5.12 2.22
C PRO A 132 -4.05 6.37 3.04
N VAL A 133 -5.32 6.76 2.96
CA VAL A 133 -5.85 7.83 3.82
C VAL A 133 -6.13 7.22 5.19
N THR A 134 -5.28 7.53 6.16
CA THR A 134 -5.41 7.10 7.54
C THR A 134 -5.35 8.29 8.48
N SER A 135 -5.99 8.15 9.64
CA SER A 135 -5.84 9.10 10.75
C SER A 135 -4.73 8.60 11.68
N ILE A 136 -4.10 9.53 12.42
CA ILE A 136 -3.20 9.19 13.54
C ILE A 136 -3.95 8.33 14.58
N MET A 137 -5.27 8.49 14.70
CA MET A 137 -6.15 7.69 15.57
C MET A 137 -6.72 6.46 14.86
N GLY A 138 -6.31 6.17 13.62
CA GLY A 138 -6.86 5.10 12.78
C GLY A 138 -6.44 3.69 13.17
N GLU A 139 -5.53 3.54 14.14
CA GLU A 139 -5.11 2.25 14.69
C GLU A 139 -6.16 1.71 15.68
N ILE A 140 -7.21 1.08 15.13
CA ILE A 140 -8.39 0.66 15.90
C ILE A 140 -8.33 -0.78 16.43
N LEU A 141 -7.51 -1.65 15.83
CA LEU A 141 -7.48 -3.08 16.14
C LEU A 141 -6.09 -3.66 15.99
N PHE A 142 -5.58 -4.26 17.06
CA PHE A 142 -4.33 -4.99 17.08
C PHE A 142 -4.61 -6.48 17.31
N ILE A 143 -4.03 -7.34 16.47
CA ILE A 143 -4.20 -8.79 16.53
C ILE A 143 -2.80 -9.42 16.51
N ALA A 144 -2.52 -10.27 17.50
CA ALA A 144 -1.34 -11.13 17.48
C ALA A 144 -1.74 -12.54 17.01
N LEU A 145 -1.01 -13.07 16.02
CA LEU A 145 -1.13 -14.47 15.63
C LEU A 145 -0.11 -15.30 16.44
N VAL A 146 -0.61 -16.26 17.21
CA VAL A 146 0.21 -17.13 18.07
C VAL A 146 -0.12 -18.58 17.76
N SER A 147 0.89 -19.45 17.73
CA SER A 147 0.71 -20.89 17.53
C SER A 147 1.85 -21.67 18.17
N ASP A 148 1.50 -22.76 18.85
CA ASP A 148 2.47 -23.73 19.40
C ASP A 148 2.92 -24.77 18.36
N ARG A 149 2.31 -24.76 17.16
CA ARG A 149 2.49 -25.79 16.12
C ARG A 149 3.05 -25.26 14.80
N HIS A 150 3.10 -23.94 14.63
CA HIS A 150 3.49 -23.30 13.37
C HIS A 150 4.61 -22.30 13.64
N ASP A 151 5.57 -22.23 12.72
CA ASP A 151 6.66 -21.27 12.76
C ASP A 151 6.20 -19.86 12.37
N GLU A 152 7.06 -18.88 12.65
CA GLU A 152 6.79 -17.46 12.36
C GLU A 152 6.54 -17.22 10.87
N MET A 153 7.25 -17.93 9.99
CA MET A 153 7.06 -17.82 8.54
C MET A 153 5.68 -18.28 8.09
N THR A 154 5.17 -19.38 8.62
CA THR A 154 3.81 -19.86 8.33
C THR A 154 2.78 -18.86 8.85
N LEU A 155 2.95 -18.36 10.09
CA LEU A 155 2.05 -17.38 10.68
C LEU A 155 2.04 -16.07 9.86
N LYS A 156 3.20 -15.56 9.45
CA LYS A 156 3.32 -14.37 8.60
C LYS A 156 2.67 -14.59 7.24
N THR A 157 2.84 -15.76 6.63
CA THR A 157 2.18 -16.12 5.37
C THR A 157 0.65 -16.10 5.53
N VAL A 158 0.10 -16.65 6.63
CA VAL A 158 -1.33 -16.59 6.91
C VAL A 158 -1.79 -15.15 7.16
N ALA A 159 -1.00 -14.34 7.87
CA ALA A 159 -1.28 -12.93 8.09
C ALA A 159 -1.42 -12.18 6.77
N ASP A 160 -0.44 -12.30 5.87
CA ASP A 160 -0.36 -11.57 4.60
C ASP A 160 -1.43 -12.00 3.60
N TRP A 161 -1.63 -13.31 3.44
CA TRP A 161 -2.44 -13.86 2.34
C TRP A 161 -3.88 -14.18 2.73
N ASN A 162 -4.17 -14.36 4.02
CA ASN A 162 -5.53 -14.68 4.49
C ASN A 162 -6.12 -13.57 5.36
N VAL A 163 -5.49 -13.26 6.50
CA VAL A 163 -6.06 -12.35 7.51
C VAL A 163 -6.16 -10.93 6.96
N ARG A 164 -5.05 -10.39 6.43
CA ARG A 164 -4.97 -9.05 5.84
C ARG A 164 -6.04 -8.84 4.78
N ARG A 165 -6.19 -9.78 3.84
CA ARG A 165 -7.17 -9.69 2.74
C ARG A 165 -8.61 -9.68 3.24
N ARG A 166 -8.92 -10.48 4.25
CA ARG A 166 -10.27 -10.54 4.83
C ARG A 166 -10.62 -9.27 5.60
N LEU A 167 -9.66 -8.71 6.35
CA LEU A 167 -9.87 -7.46 7.07
C LEU A 167 -9.99 -6.26 6.12
N LEU A 168 -9.17 -6.20 5.07
CA LEU A 168 -9.28 -5.16 4.02
C LEU A 168 -10.61 -5.20 3.25
N ALA A 169 -11.31 -6.34 3.24
CA ALA A 169 -12.62 -6.47 2.59
C ALA A 169 -13.76 -5.83 3.42
N VAL A 170 -13.51 -5.49 4.69
CA VAL A 170 -14.50 -4.85 5.56
C VAL A 170 -14.61 -3.37 5.20
N GLY A 171 -15.83 -2.90 4.94
CA GLY A 171 -16.09 -1.49 4.63
C GLY A 171 -15.60 -0.56 5.75
N GLY A 172 -14.86 0.49 5.38
CA GLY A 172 -14.26 1.44 6.32
C GLY A 172 -12.81 1.13 6.72
N VAL A 173 -12.27 -0.05 6.37
CA VAL A 173 -10.86 -0.38 6.61
C VAL A 173 -10.00 0.15 5.46
N ALA A 174 -9.16 1.15 5.75
CA ALA A 174 -8.25 1.73 4.77
C ALA A 174 -6.96 0.91 4.59
N GLU A 175 -6.45 0.31 5.66
CA GLU A 175 -5.17 -0.38 5.66
C GLU A 175 -5.10 -1.47 6.73
N VAL A 176 -4.33 -2.52 6.45
CA VAL A 176 -3.97 -3.58 7.40
C VAL A 176 -2.51 -3.90 7.20
N ILE A 177 -1.71 -3.74 8.25
CA ILE A 177 -0.25 -3.85 8.24
C ILE A 177 0.16 -5.09 9.07
N PRO A 178 0.59 -6.18 8.42
CA PRO A 178 1.21 -7.30 9.11
C PRO A 178 2.62 -6.93 9.57
N ILE A 179 2.87 -6.94 10.88
CA ILE A 179 4.15 -6.57 11.50
C ILE A 179 4.82 -7.82 12.09
N GLY A 180 6.14 -7.94 11.91
CA GLY A 180 6.95 -9.04 12.45
C GLY A 180 6.89 -10.33 11.64
N GLY A 181 7.44 -11.40 12.21
CA GLY A 181 7.58 -12.72 11.59
C GLY A 181 8.54 -12.75 10.40
N GLU A 182 8.66 -13.92 9.78
CA GLU A 182 9.57 -14.15 8.65
C GLU A 182 8.84 -14.16 7.31
N THR A 183 9.30 -13.37 6.35
CA THR A 183 8.74 -13.40 4.99
C THR A 183 9.39 -14.54 4.20
N ARG A 184 8.55 -15.46 3.71
CA ARG A 184 9.00 -16.58 2.88
C ARG A 184 9.64 -16.06 1.58
N GLN A 185 10.91 -16.39 1.39
CA GLN A 185 11.69 -16.03 0.21
C GLN A 185 12.55 -17.20 -0.27
N TYR A 186 12.81 -17.24 -1.58
CA TYR A 186 13.74 -18.20 -2.18
C TYR A 186 15.06 -17.49 -2.47
N GLN A 187 16.13 -17.92 -1.83
CA GLN A 187 17.44 -17.29 -1.95
C GLN A 187 18.38 -18.17 -2.79
N VAL A 188 18.98 -17.58 -3.82
CA VAL A 188 20.07 -18.19 -4.58
C VAL A 188 21.38 -17.61 -4.04
N VAL A 189 22.10 -18.41 -3.24
CA VAL A 189 23.33 -17.97 -2.58
C VAL A 189 24.52 -18.32 -3.47
N ALA A 190 25.05 -17.31 -4.17
CA ALA A 190 26.19 -17.47 -5.05
C ALA A 190 27.49 -17.68 -4.24
N THR A 191 28.25 -18.73 -4.60
CA THR A 191 29.57 -19.01 -4.03
C THR A 191 30.65 -18.57 -5.02
N PRO A 192 31.52 -17.59 -4.68
CA PRO A 192 32.53 -17.05 -5.62
C PRO A 192 33.44 -18.11 -6.23
N GLU A 193 33.83 -19.11 -5.46
CA GLU A 193 34.70 -20.20 -5.89
C GLU A 193 34.04 -21.08 -6.96
N ARG A 194 32.73 -21.34 -6.81
CA ARG A 194 31.96 -22.11 -7.82
C ARG A 194 31.77 -21.30 -9.08
N LEU A 195 31.42 -20.02 -8.96
CA LEU A 195 31.32 -19.11 -10.10
C LEU A 195 32.63 -19.09 -10.91
N ALA A 196 33.78 -18.96 -10.24
CA ALA A 196 35.09 -18.99 -10.88
C ALA A 196 35.41 -20.34 -11.52
N ALA A 197 35.15 -21.47 -10.84
CA ALA A 197 35.41 -22.81 -11.35
C ALA A 197 34.60 -23.13 -12.63
N TYR A 198 33.36 -22.65 -12.70
CA TYR A 198 32.51 -22.78 -13.88
C TYR A 198 32.64 -21.58 -14.84
N GLY A 199 33.53 -20.62 -14.55
CA GLY A 199 33.76 -19.40 -15.32
C GLY A 199 32.51 -18.52 -15.54
N VAL A 200 31.52 -18.61 -14.65
CA VAL A 200 30.25 -17.89 -14.70
C VAL A 200 30.37 -16.58 -13.90
N THR A 201 29.87 -15.49 -14.46
CA THR A 201 29.79 -14.20 -13.76
C THR A 201 28.54 -14.11 -12.88
N LEU A 202 28.59 -13.27 -11.85
CA LEU A 202 27.40 -12.99 -11.03
C LEU A 202 26.26 -12.36 -11.86
N GLY A 203 26.60 -11.60 -12.90
CA GLY A 203 25.63 -11.01 -13.83
C GLY A 203 24.83 -12.08 -14.59
N GLU A 204 25.52 -13.07 -15.15
CA GLU A 204 24.90 -14.21 -15.86
C GLU A 204 24.01 -15.03 -14.91
N LEU A 205 24.48 -15.31 -13.69
CA LEU A 205 23.66 -16.00 -12.68
C LEU A 205 22.38 -15.21 -12.37
N ARG A 206 22.49 -13.90 -12.17
CA ARG A 206 21.33 -13.03 -11.88
C ARG A 206 20.33 -13.04 -13.04
N GLU A 207 20.80 -12.98 -14.28
CA GLU A 207 19.96 -13.00 -15.47
C GLU A 207 19.27 -14.37 -15.67
N ALA A 208 19.99 -15.46 -15.43
CA ALA A 208 19.44 -16.82 -15.45
C ALA A 208 18.31 -16.97 -14.42
N VAL A 209 18.54 -16.55 -13.17
CA VAL A 209 17.51 -16.58 -12.11
C VAL A 209 16.31 -15.68 -12.46
N ALA A 210 16.54 -14.49 -13.03
CA ALA A 210 15.48 -13.55 -13.41
C ALA A 210 14.64 -14.02 -14.62
N SER A 211 15.19 -14.91 -15.45
CA SER A 211 14.49 -15.52 -16.59
C SER A 211 13.88 -16.89 -16.25
N ALA A 212 14.35 -17.55 -15.19
CA ALA A 212 13.93 -18.89 -14.75
C ALA A 212 12.43 -19.05 -14.44
N SER A 213 11.72 -17.96 -14.13
CA SER A 213 10.34 -18.03 -13.69
C SER A 213 9.44 -17.08 -14.48
N ARG A 214 9.21 -17.40 -15.75
CA ARG A 214 8.28 -16.68 -16.63
C ARG A 214 7.37 -17.62 -17.39
N ASN A 215 6.09 -17.27 -17.47
CA ASN A 215 5.19 -17.92 -18.42
C ASN A 215 5.26 -17.18 -19.76
N SER A 216 5.14 -17.91 -20.86
CA SER A 216 5.01 -17.36 -22.20
C SER A 216 3.61 -17.63 -22.75
N SER A 217 3.13 -16.77 -23.64
CA SER A 217 1.88 -16.96 -24.38
C SER A 217 2.19 -16.85 -25.87
N ALA A 218 1.64 -17.76 -26.67
CA ALA A 218 1.84 -17.81 -28.12
C ALA A 218 0.53 -17.64 -28.90
N GLY A 219 -0.49 -17.04 -28.27
CA GLY A 219 -1.79 -16.80 -28.87
C GLY A 219 -2.68 -18.04 -28.85
N PHE A 220 -3.38 -18.30 -29.95
CA PHE A 220 -4.26 -19.45 -30.08
C PHE A 220 -4.16 -20.07 -31.46
N VAL A 221 -4.49 -21.36 -31.55
CA VAL A 221 -4.72 -22.06 -32.82
C VAL A 221 -6.20 -22.35 -32.96
N THR A 222 -6.76 -22.06 -34.14
CA THR A 222 -8.16 -22.37 -34.45
C THR A 222 -8.24 -23.71 -35.16
N GLU A 223 -8.94 -24.66 -34.55
CA GLU A 223 -9.20 -25.97 -35.14
C GLU A 223 -10.67 -26.33 -34.93
N ASN A 224 -11.36 -26.83 -35.97
CA ASN A 224 -12.77 -27.22 -35.91
C ASN A 224 -13.74 -26.14 -35.37
N ARG A 225 -13.49 -24.85 -35.68
CA ARG A 225 -14.24 -23.70 -35.14
C ARG A 225 -14.14 -23.56 -33.61
N GLN A 226 -13.08 -24.10 -33.01
CA GLN A 226 -12.70 -23.90 -31.61
C GLN A 226 -11.31 -23.26 -31.54
N GLU A 227 -11.08 -22.39 -30.56
CA GLU A 227 -9.78 -21.76 -30.32
C GLU A 227 -9.08 -22.46 -29.15
N PHE A 228 -7.86 -22.91 -29.38
CA PHE A 228 -6.99 -23.52 -28.38
C PHE A 228 -5.87 -22.54 -28.02
N LEU A 229 -5.85 -22.09 -26.77
CA LEU A 229 -4.81 -21.19 -26.27
C LEU A 229 -3.48 -21.94 -26.17
N ILE A 230 -2.41 -21.33 -26.69
CA ILE A 230 -1.06 -21.85 -26.61
C ILE A 230 -0.31 -21.08 -25.53
N GLN A 231 0.10 -21.77 -24.47
CA GLN A 231 0.81 -21.18 -23.34
C GLN A 231 2.04 -22.03 -22.98
N GLY A 232 3.19 -21.38 -22.77
CA GLY A 232 4.36 -21.97 -22.17
C GLY A 232 4.31 -21.82 -20.64
N LEU A 233 4.32 -22.95 -19.94
CA LEU A 233 4.34 -22.99 -18.47
C LEU A 233 5.80 -23.01 -17.99
N GLY A 234 6.35 -21.83 -17.69
CA GLY A 234 7.74 -21.67 -17.24
C GLY A 234 7.89 -21.03 -15.86
N ARG A 235 6.79 -20.81 -15.12
CA ARG A 235 6.86 -20.31 -13.74
C ARG A 235 7.37 -21.38 -12.78
N ALA A 236 8.48 -21.08 -12.11
CA ALA A 236 9.03 -21.93 -11.05
C ALA A 236 8.02 -22.09 -9.89
N ARG A 237 7.85 -23.31 -9.42
CA ARG A 237 6.97 -23.67 -8.29
C ARG A 237 7.76 -24.21 -7.11
N THR A 238 8.91 -24.80 -7.38
CA THR A 238 9.78 -25.40 -6.38
C THR A 238 11.19 -24.80 -6.44
N VAL A 239 11.97 -25.00 -5.38
CA VAL A 239 13.39 -24.62 -5.36
C VAL A 239 14.19 -25.38 -6.42
N ALA A 240 13.81 -26.64 -6.69
CA ALA A 240 14.46 -27.44 -7.72
C ALA A 240 14.27 -26.85 -9.12
N ASP A 241 13.09 -26.26 -9.40
CA ASP A 241 12.83 -25.61 -10.69
C ASP A 241 13.77 -24.41 -10.91
N ILE A 242 14.09 -23.66 -9.84
CA ILE A 242 15.05 -22.54 -9.89
C ILE A 242 16.46 -23.08 -10.14
N GLY A 243 16.86 -24.16 -9.46
CA GLY A 243 18.17 -24.80 -9.65
C GLY A 243 18.35 -25.48 -11.01
N GLN A 244 17.28 -25.68 -11.77
CA GLN A 244 17.34 -26.20 -13.14
C GLN A 244 17.43 -25.11 -14.21
N ALA A 245 17.44 -23.84 -13.80
CA ALA A 245 17.59 -22.75 -14.75
C ALA A 245 18.98 -22.77 -15.38
N LEU A 246 19.02 -22.72 -16.70
CA LEU A 246 20.25 -22.70 -17.48
C LEU A 246 20.92 -21.33 -17.34
N ILE A 247 22.20 -21.34 -16.94
CA ILE A 247 23.03 -20.14 -16.95
C ILE A 247 23.77 -20.03 -18.28
N THR A 248 24.50 -21.09 -18.65
CA THR A 248 25.31 -21.13 -19.86
C THR A 248 25.58 -22.58 -20.28
N GLU A 249 26.10 -22.79 -21.48
CA GLU A 249 26.51 -24.10 -21.99
C GLU A 249 28.01 -24.08 -22.28
N ARG A 250 28.73 -25.11 -21.85
CA ARG A 250 30.16 -25.30 -22.15
C ARG A 250 30.41 -26.70 -22.68
N ASP A 251 31.02 -26.80 -23.85
CA ASP A 251 31.39 -28.07 -24.47
C ASP A 251 30.21 -29.07 -24.58
N GLY A 252 29.00 -28.56 -24.83
CA GLY A 252 27.78 -29.38 -24.91
C GLY A 252 27.17 -29.73 -23.55
N MET A 253 27.74 -29.26 -22.43
CA MET A 253 27.27 -29.51 -21.07
C MET A 253 26.60 -28.26 -20.49
N PRO A 254 25.36 -28.37 -19.98
CA PRO A 254 24.67 -27.24 -19.37
C PRO A 254 25.24 -26.94 -17.98
N VAL A 255 25.43 -25.65 -17.69
CA VAL A 255 25.72 -25.12 -16.36
C VAL A 255 24.44 -24.48 -15.82
N LEU A 256 23.95 -24.99 -14.70
CA LEU A 256 22.69 -24.59 -14.07
C LEU A 256 22.95 -23.77 -12.80
N VAL A 257 21.90 -23.18 -12.24
CA VAL A 257 21.89 -22.40 -10.97
C VAL A 257 22.29 -23.22 -9.75
#